data_AF-A0A923QMA3-F1
#
_entry.id   AF-A0A923QMA3-F1
#
_cell.length_a   1.000
_cell.length_b   1.000
_cell.length_c   1.000
_cell.angle_alpha   90.00
_cell.angle_beta   90.00
_cell.angle_gamma   90.00
#
_symmetry.space_group_name_H-M   'P 1'
#
loop_
_entity.id
_entity.type
_entity.pdbx_description
1 polymer ?
#
loop_
_entity_poly.entity_id
_entity_poly.type
_entity_poly.pdbx_seq_one_letter_code
_entity_poly.pdbx_strand_id
1 'polypeptide(L)' 'DLTLSASAHDFLRLAQRQEDPDTLFFSRRLSIEGDTELGLVVKNALDALELPVLDLQQFAPHQVLARFTAWRS' A
#
# COMPACT_ATOMS: atom_id res chain seq x y z
N ASP A 1 0.50 -19.18 11.77
CA ASP A 1 -0.20 -17.91 11.53
C ASP A 1 0.85 -16.82 11.31
N LEU A 2 0.55 -15.79 10.53
CA LEU A 2 1.50 -14.72 10.16
C LEU A 2 0.83 -13.36 10.33
N THR A 3 1.49 -12.46 11.05
CA THR A 3 1.04 -11.09 11.24
C THR A 3 2.05 -10.12 10.64
N LEU A 4 1.60 -9.28 9.70
CA LEU A 4 2.36 -8.13 9.21
C LEU A 4 1.79 -6.84 9.81
N SER A 5 2.66 -6.01 10.35
CA SER A 5 2.29 -4.73 10.95
C SER A 5 3.15 -3.60 10.42
N ALA A 6 2.51 -2.58 9.87
CA ALA A 6 3.13 -1.33 9.42
C ALA A 6 2.08 -0.21 9.46
N SER A 7 2.50 1.04 9.30
CA SER A 7 1.53 2.12 9.08
C SER A 7 0.81 1.93 7.74
N ALA A 8 -0.42 2.44 7.61
CA ALA A 8 -1.14 2.41 6.33
C ALA A 8 -0.33 3.10 5.21
N HIS A 9 0.40 4.17 5.55
CA HIS A 9 1.30 4.85 4.63
C HIS A 9 2.43 3.92 4.14
N ASP A 10 3.05 3.16 5.03
CA ASP A 10 4.13 2.24 4.66
C ASP A 10 3.62 1.06 3.82
N PHE A 11 2.41 0.55 4.11
CA PHE A 11 1.76 -0.43 3.23
C PHE A 11 1.47 0.12 1.83
N LEU A 12 1.07 1.39 1.73
CA LEU A 12 0.88 2.05 0.42
C LEU A 12 2.21 2.22 -0.32
N ARG A 13 3.28 2.59 0.39
CA ARG A 13 4.63 2.70 -0.17
C ARG A 13 5.14 1.35 -0.70
N LEU A 14 4.89 0.26 0.03
CA LEU A 14 5.16 -1.11 -0.42
C LEU A 14 4.35 -1.47 -1.67
N ALA A 15 3.04 -1.24 -1.65
CA ALA A 15 2.15 -1.56 -2.77
C ALA A 15 2.50 -0.75 -4.04
N GLN A 16 3.03 0.46 -3.89
CA GLN A 16 3.48 1.32 -4.99
C GLN A 16 4.95 1.07 -5.36
N ARG A 17 5.64 0.11 -4.72
CA ARG A 17 7.08 -0.17 -4.91
C ARG A 17 7.98 1.06 -4.70
N GLN A 18 7.55 1.99 -3.85
CA GLN A 18 8.33 3.18 -3.49
C GLN A 18 9.35 2.88 -2.37
N GLU A 19 9.09 1.85 -1.56
CA GLU A 19 10.04 1.29 -0.59
C GLU A 19 9.93 -0.23 -0.55
N ASP A 20 11.06 -0.90 -0.39
CA ASP A 20 11.14 -2.36 -0.31
C ASP A 20 10.83 -2.88 1.11
N PRO A 21 10.25 -4.09 1.25
CA PRO A 21 9.91 -4.67 2.55
C PRO A 21 11.13 -4.86 3.45
N ASP A 22 12.28 -5.22 2.87
CA ASP A 22 13.53 -5.37 3.63
C ASP A 22 13.97 -4.03 4.25
N THR A 23 13.88 -2.93 3.48
CA THR A 23 14.20 -1.58 3.96
C THR A 23 13.31 -1.18 5.13
N LEU A 24 12.01 -1.40 5.03
CA LEU A 24 11.06 -1.07 6.10
C LEU A 24 11.27 -1.93 7.35
N PHE A 25 11.61 -3.22 7.17
CA PHE A 25 11.91 -4.11 8.27
C PHE A 25 13.16 -3.68 9.05
N PHE A 26 14.28 -3.40 8.35
CA PHE A 26 15.50 -2.89 9.00
C PHE A 26 15.29 -1.52 9.66
N SER A 27 14.35 -0.72 9.14
CA SER A 27 13.95 0.56 9.73
C SER A 27 12.99 0.45 10.91
N ARG A 28 12.57 -0.78 11.29
CA ARG A 28 11.52 -1.05 12.30
C ARG A 28 10.17 -0.40 11.97
N ARG A 29 9.90 -0.16 10.69
CA ARG A 29 8.62 0.36 10.17
C ARG A 29 7.69 -0.75 9.69
N LEU A 30 8.23 -1.94 9.46
CA LEU A 30 7.49 -3.17 9.16
C LEU A 30 7.90 -4.25 10.18
N SER A 31 6.92 -4.84 10.86
CA SER A 31 7.11 -6.05 11.68
C SER A 31 6.46 -7.24 10.98
N ILE A 32 7.13 -8.38 11.01
CA ILE A 32 6.65 -9.66 10.49
C ILE A 32 6.84 -10.67 11.62
N GLU A 33 5.73 -11.16 12.18
CA GLU A 33 5.74 -12.09 13.30
C GLU A 33 4.99 -13.37 12.95
N GLY A 34 5.56 -14.51 13.31
CA GLY A 34 4.97 -15.83 13.07
C GLY A 34 5.81 -16.69 12.13
N ASP A 35 5.13 -17.39 11.23
CA ASP A 35 5.73 -18.41 10.36
C ASP A 35 6.60 -17.80 9.25
N THR A 36 7.91 -18.09 9.29
CA THR A 36 8.89 -17.59 8.32
C THR A 36 8.65 -18.09 6.90
N GLU A 37 8.18 -19.33 6.69
CA GLU A 37 7.88 -19.84 5.35
C GLU A 37 6.70 -19.08 4.75
N LEU A 38 5.66 -18.83 5.57
CA LEU A 38 4.52 -18.02 5.14
C LEU A 38 4.94 -16.56 4.87
N GLY A 39 5.83 -16.01 5.68
CA GLY A 39 6.42 -14.70 5.48
C GLY A 39 7.15 -14.58 4.13
N LEU A 40 7.88 -15.63 3.73
CA LEU A 40 8.55 -15.67 2.44
C LEU A 40 7.56 -15.74 1.27
N VAL A 41 6.48 -16.52 1.41
CA VAL A 41 5.41 -16.58 0.39
C VAL A 41 4.75 -15.20 0.22
N VAL A 42 4.45 -14.52 1.32
CA VAL A 42 3.87 -13.16 1.28
C VAL A 42 4.84 -12.17 0.65
N LYS A 43 6.14 -12.22 1.00
CA LYS A 43 7.16 -11.38 0.37
C LYS A 43 7.17 -11.57 -1.14
N ASN A 44 7.28 -12.81 -1.61
CA ASN A 44 7.33 -13.12 -3.04
C ASN A 44 6.05 -12.67 -3.76
N ALA A 45 4.88 -12.76 -3.10
CA ALA A 45 3.64 -12.24 -3.64
C ALA A 45 3.68 -10.71 -3.76
N LEU A 46 4.13 -9.99 -2.72
CA LEU A 46 4.29 -8.53 -2.75
C LEU A 46 5.25 -8.08 -3.85
N ASP A 47 6.37 -8.78 -4.03
CA ASP A 47 7.33 -8.51 -5.11
C ASP A 47 6.68 -8.71 -6.49
N ALA A 48 5.83 -9.74 -6.64
CA ALA A 48 5.14 -10.07 -7.88
C ALA A 48 3.91 -9.19 -8.20
N LEU A 49 3.39 -8.42 -7.23
CA LEU A 49 2.25 -7.53 -7.46
C LEU A 49 2.65 -6.38 -8.38
N GLU A 50 2.42 -6.53 -9.68
CA GLU A 50 2.26 -5.40 -10.61
C GLU A 50 0.93 -4.68 -10.35
N LEU A 51 0.79 -4.13 -9.13
CA LEU A 51 -0.35 -3.27 -8.85
C LEU A 51 -0.20 -2.01 -9.72
N PRO A 52 -1.22 -1.63 -10.51
CA PRO A 52 -1.29 -0.26 -11.00
C PRO A 52 -1.16 0.61 -9.76
N VAL A 53 -0.27 1.62 -9.81
CA VAL A 53 -0.08 2.59 -8.72
C VAL A 53 -1.45 2.89 -8.15
N LEU A 54 -1.69 2.50 -6.89
CA LEU A 54 -2.96 2.72 -6.22
C LEU A 54 -3.14 4.23 -6.14
N ASP A 55 -3.74 4.80 -7.18
CA ASP A 55 -4.01 6.22 -7.24
C ASP A 55 -5.21 6.44 -6.33
N LEU A 56 -4.95 6.78 -5.08
CA LEU A 56 -6.00 7.10 -4.12
C LEU A 56 -6.85 8.29 -4.58
N GLN A 57 -6.38 9.11 -5.53
CA GLN A 57 -7.19 10.15 -6.17
C GLN A 57 -8.36 9.55 -6.94
N GLN A 58 -8.24 8.35 -7.51
CA GLN A 58 -9.35 7.68 -8.22
C GLN A 58 -10.52 7.35 -7.27
N PHE A 59 -10.26 7.27 -5.95
CA PHE A 59 -11.26 7.06 -4.91
C PHE A 59 -11.65 8.36 -4.18
N ALA A 60 -11.00 9.49 -4.49
CA ALA A 60 -11.27 10.75 -3.82
C ALA A 60 -12.56 11.38 -4.38
N PRO A 61 -13.50 11.82 -3.52
CA PRO A 61 -14.83 12.33 -3.91
C PRO A 61 -14.81 13.67 -4.68
N HIS A 62 -13.63 14.22 -4.99
CA HIS A 62 -13.46 15.49 -5.69
C HIS A 62 -14.07 15.53 -7.11
N GLN A 63 -14.31 14.38 -7.76
CA GLN A 63 -15.06 14.33 -9.02
C GLN A 63 -16.55 14.67 -8.86
N VAL A 64 -17.10 14.57 -7.65
CA VAL A 64 -18.51 14.92 -7.38
C VAL A 64 -18.67 16.44 -7.26
N LEU A 65 -17.71 17.13 -6.63
CA LEU A 65 -17.77 18.58 -6.42
C LEU A 65 -17.59 19.39 -7.72
N ALA A 66 -16.78 18.91 -8.65
CA ALA A 66 -16.58 19.59 -9.95
C ALA A 66 -17.85 19.64 -10.82
N ARG A 67 -18.81 18.73 -10.61
CA ARG A 67 -20.10 18.74 -11.35
C ARG A 67 -21.10 19.76 -10.83
N PHE A 68 -20.95 20.25 -9.59
CA PHE A 68 -21.87 21.21 -8.99
C PHE A 68 -21.52 22.68 -9.28
N THR A 69 -20.25 23.00 -9.53
CA THR A 69 -19.83 24.39 -9.81
C THR A 69 -20.09 24.83 -11.25
N ALA A 70 -20.35 23.89 -12.17
CA ALA A 70 -20.66 24.17 -13.58
C ALA A 70 -22.12 24.61 -13.84
N TRP A 71 -22.99 24.64 -12.82
CA TRP A 71 -24.41 25.04 -12.96
C TRP A 71 -24.68 26.50 -12.54
N ARG A 72 -23.64 27.32 -12.33
CA ARG A 72 -23.74 28.70 -11.83
C ARG A 72 -23.19 29.78 -12.78
N SER A 73 -23.13 29.51 -14.09
CA SER A 73 -22.85 30.51 -15.13
C SER A 73 -23.86 30.41 -16.25
#